data_AF-A0A1F3Y4Y0-F1
#
_entry.id   AF-A0A1F3Y4Y0-F1
#
_cell.length_a   1.000
_cell.length_b   1.000
_cell.length_c   1.000
_cell.angle_alpha   90.00
_cell.angle_beta   90.00
_cell.angle_gamma   90.00
#
_symmetry.space_group_name_H-M   'P 1'
#
loop_
_entity.id
_entity.type
_entity.pdbx_description
1 polymer ?
#
loop_
_entity_poly.entity_id
_entity_poly.type
_entity_poly.pdbx_seq_one_letter_code
_entity_poly.pdbx_strand_id
1 'polypeptide(L)'
;MEKKKGKKLKYGKKDLLAGWEFDPNEAKVLISIRLDGDVLEAVKAAAAKAGKKYQPWINDVLREITIGANESPLLSAVHDQLKSIQKSVDEKIDAMARRLQELEALEKRRGAA
;
A
#
# COMPACT_ATOMS: atom_id res chain seq x y z
N MET A 1 37.98 54.87 -9.89
CA MET A 1 37.60 53.45 -9.73
C MET A 1 36.36 53.18 -10.56
N GLU A 2 36.53 52.46 -11.67
CA GLU A 2 35.50 52.23 -12.69
C GLU A 2 34.59 51.06 -12.26
N LYS A 3 33.29 51.30 -12.08
CA LYS A 3 32.33 50.26 -11.68
C LYS A 3 32.00 49.37 -12.90
N LYS A 4 32.53 48.14 -12.94
CA LYS A 4 32.16 47.13 -13.95
C LYS A 4 30.67 46.80 -13.86
N LYS A 5 29.91 47.13 -14.90
CA LYS A 5 28.48 46.79 -15.05
C LYS A 5 28.32 45.26 -15.07
N GLY A 6 27.57 44.71 -14.11
CA GLY A 6 27.27 43.28 -14.04
C GLY A 6 26.57 42.76 -15.30
N LYS A 7 27.07 41.65 -15.85
CA LYS A 7 26.43 40.93 -16.97
C LYS A 7 25.01 40.53 -16.55
N LYS A 8 23.99 41.05 -17.24
CA LYS A 8 22.60 40.60 -17.06
C LYS A 8 22.49 39.14 -17.52
N LEU A 9 22.14 38.24 -16.60
CA LEU A 9 21.74 36.88 -16.94
C LEU A 9 20.53 36.95 -17.88
N LYS A 10 20.67 36.40 -19.10
CA LYS A 10 19.54 36.18 -20.00
C LYS A 10 18.73 35.02 -19.42
N TYR A 11 17.61 35.32 -18.76
CA TYR A 11 16.66 34.29 -18.33
C TYR A 11 16.13 33.53 -19.56
N GLY A 12 15.94 32.22 -19.39
CA GLY A 12 15.76 31.22 -20.44
C GLY A 12 14.60 31.47 -21.40
N LYS A 13 14.61 30.71 -22.52
CA LYS A 13 13.57 30.75 -23.56
C LYS A 13 12.18 30.59 -22.93
N LYS A 14 11.26 31.47 -23.30
CA LYS A 14 9.87 31.53 -22.78
C LYS A 14 9.02 30.29 -23.12
N ASP A 15 9.50 29.42 -24.00
CA ASP A 15 8.72 28.33 -24.60
C ASP A 15 9.06 26.93 -24.04
N LEU A 16 9.50 26.84 -22.77
CA LEU A 16 9.80 25.54 -22.14
C LEU A 16 8.55 24.75 -21.70
N LEU A 17 7.37 25.38 -21.74
CA LEU A 17 6.11 24.81 -21.26
C LEU A 17 5.05 24.63 -22.36
N ALA A 18 5.41 24.92 -23.62
CA ALA A 18 4.50 24.78 -24.76
C ALA A 18 4.33 23.29 -25.11
N GLY A 19 3.40 22.61 -24.43
CA GLY A 19 3.06 21.21 -24.70
C GLY A 19 2.76 20.37 -23.47
N TRP A 20 2.86 20.92 -22.26
CA TRP A 20 2.45 20.21 -21.05
C TRP A 20 0.98 20.54 -20.78
N GLU A 21 0.07 19.67 -21.23
CA GLU A 21 -1.30 19.67 -20.73
C GLU A 21 -1.25 19.39 -19.22
N PHE A 22 -1.88 20.26 -18.43
CA PHE A 22 -1.99 20.08 -16.99
C PHE A 22 -2.94 18.92 -16.70
N ASP A 23 -2.42 17.78 -16.23
CA ASP A 23 -3.25 16.70 -15.70
C ASP A 23 -3.55 16.96 -14.22
N PRO A 24 -4.79 17.31 -13.84
CA PRO A 24 -5.17 17.50 -12.44
C PRO A 24 -5.00 16.26 -11.58
N ASN A 25 -4.94 15.05 -12.16
CA ASN A 25 -4.74 13.79 -11.42
C ASN A 25 -3.26 13.51 -11.12
N GLU A 26 -2.33 14.13 -11.86
CA GLU A 26 -0.89 14.03 -11.60
C GLU A 26 -0.35 15.21 -10.78
N ALA A 27 -1.18 16.23 -10.56
CA ALA A 27 -0.81 17.42 -9.81
C ALA A 27 -0.76 17.16 -8.29
N LYS A 28 0.35 17.59 -7.66
CA LYS A 28 0.42 17.62 -6.19
C LYS A 28 -0.58 18.65 -5.64
N VAL A 29 -1.55 18.18 -4.87
CA VAL A 29 -2.52 19.04 -4.19
C VAL A 29 -1.96 19.49 -2.84
N LEU A 30 -1.94 20.80 -2.58
CA LEU A 30 -1.58 21.34 -1.28
C LEU A 30 -2.77 21.23 -0.33
N ILE A 31 -2.58 20.51 0.77
CA ILE A 31 -3.53 20.43 1.87
C ILE A 31 -2.93 21.10 3.11
N SER A 32 -3.78 21.74 3.91
CA SER A 32 -3.42 22.24 5.23
C SER A 32 -4.06 21.34 6.28
N ILE A 33 -3.25 20.81 7.20
CA ILE A 33 -3.70 19.94 8.29
C ILE A 33 -3.23 20.52 9.62
N ARG A 34 -4.06 20.41 10.64
CA ARG A 34 -3.66 20.68 12.03
C ARG A 34 -3.40 19.36 12.71
N LEU A 35 -2.21 19.21 13.29
CA LEU A 35 -1.80 18.06 14.07
C LEU A 35 -1.49 18.53 15.49
N ASP A 36 -1.80 17.69 16.46
CA ASP A 36 -1.32 17.90 17.82
C ASP A 36 0.22 17.83 17.86
N GLY A 37 0.81 18.53 18.81
CA GLY A 37 2.27 18.70 18.87
C GLY A 37 3.01 17.37 19.10
N ASP A 38 2.46 16.52 19.96
CA ASP A 38 2.95 15.17 20.23
C ASP A 38 2.87 14.26 18.99
N VAL A 39 1.77 14.34 18.25
CA VAL A 39 1.59 13.61 16.98
C VAL A 39 2.64 14.05 15.96
N LEU A 40 2.89 15.34 15.82
CA LEU A 40 3.89 15.85 14.88
C LEU A 40 5.30 15.34 15.23
N GLU A 41 5.66 15.31 16.51
CA GLU A 41 6.97 14.80 16.93
C GLU A 41 7.10 13.28 16.71
N ALA A 42 6.04 12.51 16.97
CA ALA A 42 6.02 11.08 16.68
C ALA A 42 6.21 10.81 15.17
N VAL A 43 5.55 11.58 14.31
CA VAL A 43 5.68 11.51 12.85
C VAL A 43 7.12 11.82 12.41
N LYS A 44 7.74 12.87 12.97
CA LYS A 44 9.14 13.21 12.65
C LYS A 44 10.10 12.09 13.06
N ALA A 45 9.92 11.50 14.24
CA ALA A 45 10.75 10.40 14.72
C ALA A 45 10.60 9.15 13.83
N ALA A 46 9.37 8.80 13.45
CA ALA A 46 9.09 7.69 12.54
C ALA A 46 9.71 7.92 11.15
N ALA A 47 9.59 9.13 10.61
CA ALA A 47 10.21 9.49 9.33
C ALA A 47 11.74 9.42 9.39
N ALA A 48 12.35 9.91 10.48
CA ALA A 48 13.80 9.83 10.69
C ALA A 48 14.28 8.37 10.76
N LYS A 49 13.55 7.50 11.47
CA LYS A 49 13.84 6.05 11.51
C LYS A 49 13.78 5.40 10.13
N ALA A 50 12.87 5.87 9.27
CA ALA A 50 12.75 5.42 7.89
C ALA A 50 13.73 6.11 6.92
N GLY A 51 14.59 7.02 7.38
CA GLY A 51 15.53 7.78 6.54
C GLY A 51 14.85 8.78 5.59
N LYS A 52 13.62 9.21 5.89
CA LYS A 52 12.83 10.12 5.06
C LYS A 52 12.53 11.44 5.76
N LYS A 53 12.19 12.46 4.99
CA LYS A 53 11.57 13.69 5.51
C LYS A 53 10.12 13.41 5.90
N TYR A 54 9.62 14.10 6.93
CA TYR A 54 8.28 13.85 7.47
C TYR A 54 7.15 14.07 6.45
N GLN A 55 7.24 15.07 5.56
CA GLN A 55 6.21 15.32 4.53
C GLN A 55 6.05 14.17 3.53
N PRO A 56 7.12 13.70 2.84
CA PRO A 56 7.05 12.48 2.02
C PRO A 56 6.56 11.26 2.80
N TRP A 57 7.00 11.11 4.05
CA TRP A 57 6.60 9.99 4.88
C TRP A 57 5.09 10.01 5.21
N ILE A 58 4.53 11.19 5.54
CA ILE A 58 3.07 11.35 5.69
C ILE A 58 2.34 10.94 4.41
N ASN A 59 2.84 11.35 3.24
CA ASN A 59 2.22 11.00 1.97
C ASN A 59 2.25 9.50 1.68
N ASP A 60 3.36 8.82 2.03
CA ASP A 60 3.47 7.36 1.91
C ASP A 60 2.47 6.64 2.82
N VAL A 61 2.36 7.09 4.08
CA VAL A 61 1.40 6.54 5.06
C VAL A 61 -0.04 6.77 4.61
N LEU A 62 -0.36 7.98 4.14
CA LEU A 62 -1.68 8.28 3.58
C LEU A 62 -1.97 7.40 2.37
N ARG A 63 -0.99 7.20 1.48
CA ARG A 63 -1.13 6.31 0.31
C ARG A 63 -1.34 4.85 0.75
N GLU A 64 -0.64 4.37 1.75
CA GLU A 64 -0.82 3.01 2.29
C GLU A 64 -2.22 2.82 2.88
N ILE A 65 -2.71 3.80 3.64
CA ILE A 65 -4.04 3.72 4.27
C ILE A 65 -5.16 3.87 3.24
N THR A 66 -5.03 4.81 2.30
CA THR A 66 -6.12 5.17 1.36
C THR A 66 -6.12 4.31 0.10
N ILE A 67 -4.95 4.02 -0.46
CA ILE A 67 -4.79 3.24 -1.69
C ILE A 67 -4.36 1.81 -1.34
N GLY A 68 -3.45 1.64 -0.37
CA GLY A 68 -2.94 0.33 0.04
C GLY A 68 -3.99 -0.60 0.66
N ALA A 69 -5.10 -0.08 1.19
CA ALA A 69 -6.22 -0.91 1.65
C ALA A 69 -6.98 -1.62 0.52
N ASN A 70 -6.94 -1.10 -0.71
CA ASN A 70 -7.64 -1.68 -1.86
C ASN A 70 -6.71 -2.19 -2.99
N GLU A 71 -5.46 -1.75 -3.05
CA GLU A 71 -4.56 -2.04 -4.20
C GLU A 71 -3.11 -2.40 -3.82
N SER A 72 -2.79 -2.76 -2.56
CA SER A 72 -1.43 -3.23 -2.26
C SER A 72 -1.18 -4.57 -2.98
N PRO A 73 -0.20 -4.66 -3.91
CA PRO A 73 0.11 -5.90 -4.63
C PRO A 73 0.56 -7.01 -3.68
N LEU A 74 1.13 -6.64 -2.53
CA LEU A 74 1.50 -7.57 -1.47
C LEU A 74 0.25 -8.10 -0.75
N LEU A 75 -0.72 -7.24 -0.42
CA LEU A 75 -1.94 -7.66 0.25
C LEU A 75 -2.85 -8.47 -0.69
N SER A 76 -2.91 -8.16 -1.98
CA SER A 76 -3.63 -8.98 -2.96
C SER A 76 -2.99 -10.36 -3.12
N ALA A 77 -1.66 -10.43 -3.24
CA ALA A 77 -0.94 -11.69 -3.29
C ALA A 77 -1.15 -12.54 -2.02
N VAL A 78 -1.11 -11.91 -0.85
CA VAL A 78 -1.40 -12.59 0.44
C VAL A 78 -2.86 -13.05 0.49
N HIS A 79 -3.80 -12.24 0.00
CA HIS A 79 -5.22 -12.61 -0.07
C HIS A 79 -5.47 -13.81 -0.99
N ASP A 80 -4.84 -13.82 -2.17
CA ASP A 80 -4.94 -14.93 -3.12
C ASP A 80 -4.32 -16.22 -2.55
N GLN A 81 -3.19 -16.10 -1.86
CA GLN A 81 -2.59 -17.24 -1.14
C GLN A 81 -3.51 -17.76 -0.05
N LEU A 82 -4.07 -16.89 0.79
CA LEU A 82 -5.03 -17.29 1.83
C LEU A 82 -6.26 -17.99 1.24
N LYS A 83 -6.79 -17.50 0.12
CA LYS A 83 -7.91 -18.11 -0.57
C LYS A 83 -7.58 -19.51 -1.11
N SER A 84 -6.37 -19.69 -1.66
CA SER A 84 -5.92 -21.01 -2.11
C SER A 84 -5.75 -22.00 -0.96
N ILE A 85 -5.20 -21.53 0.17
CA ILE A 85 -5.03 -22.33 1.39
C ILE A 85 -6.39 -22.74 1.93
N GLN A 86 -7.33 -21.80 2.00
CA GLN A 86 -8.68 -22.06 2.48
C GLN A 86 -9.38 -23.14 1.66
N LYS A 87 -9.30 -23.05 0.32
CA LYS A 87 -9.84 -24.09 -0.57
C LYS A 87 -9.22 -25.47 -0.30
N SER A 88 -7.90 -25.54 -0.13
CA SER A 88 -7.22 -26.82 0.15
C SER A 88 -7.61 -27.40 1.51
N VAL A 89 -7.86 -26.54 2.51
CA VAL A 89 -8.35 -26.96 3.82
C VAL A 89 -9.77 -27.50 3.71
N ASP A 90 -10.66 -26.81 3.00
CA ASP A 90 -12.05 -27.26 2.80
C ASP A 90 -12.10 -28.62 2.11
N GLU A 91 -11.31 -28.82 1.04
CA GLU A 91 -11.21 -30.11 0.35
C GLU A 91 -10.72 -31.25 1.27
N LYS A 92 -9.78 -30.95 2.19
CA LYS A 92 -9.30 -31.93 3.17
C LYS A 92 -10.34 -32.25 4.24
N ILE A 93 -11.09 -31.25 4.70
CA ILE A 93 -12.18 -31.43 5.65
C ILE A 93 -13.26 -32.33 5.03
N ASP A 94 -13.64 -32.08 3.78
CA ASP A 94 -14.61 -32.89 3.06
C ASP A 94 -14.13 -34.34 2.86
N ALA A 95 -12.87 -34.53 2.50
CA ALA A 95 -12.28 -35.86 2.36
C ALA A 95 -12.25 -36.62 3.70
N MET A 96 -11.97 -35.91 4.80
CA MET A 96 -11.97 -36.50 6.14
C MET A 96 -13.38 -36.88 6.59
N ALA A 97 -14.37 -36.02 6.33
CA ALA A 97 -15.78 -36.30 6.62
C ALA A 97 -16.28 -37.57 5.89
N ARG A 98 -15.91 -37.75 4.62
CA ARG A 98 -16.25 -38.96 3.85
C ARG A 98 -15.61 -40.22 4.45
N ARG A 99 -14.33 -40.16 4.81
CA ARG A 99 -13.65 -41.31 5.45
C ARG A 99 -14.28 -41.70 6.78
N LEU A 100 -14.70 -40.72 7.58
CA LEU A 100 -15.39 -40.98 8.84
C LEU A 100 -16.72 -41.71 8.61
N GLN A 101 -17.51 -41.27 7.63
CA GLN A 101 -18.77 -41.94 7.26
C GLN A 101 -18.54 -43.37 6.77
N GLU A 102 -17.48 -43.62 5.98
CA GLU A 102 -17.12 -44.97 5.52
C GLU A 102 -16.72 -45.88 6.68
N LEU A 103 -15.94 -45.37 7.64
CA LEU A 103 -15.55 -46.12 8.85
C LEU A 103 -16.75 -46.47 9.72
N GLU A 104 -17.64 -45.50 9.99
CA GLU A 104 -18.88 -45.75 10.72
C GLU A 104 -19.78 -46.79 10.03
N ALA A 105 -19.86 -46.75 8.70
CA ALA A 105 -20.61 -47.73 7.92
C ALA A 105 -20.00 -49.14 8.01
N LEU A 106 -18.66 -49.25 8.03
CA LEU A 106 -17.95 -50.51 8.21
C LEU A 106 -18.12 -51.08 9.63
N GLU A 107 -18.08 -50.24 10.66
CA GLU A 107 -18.33 -50.64 12.05
C GLU A 107 -19.76 -51.14 12.24
N LYS A 108 -20.77 -50.44 11.69
CA LYS A 108 -22.16 -50.91 11.71
C LYS A 108 -22.34 -52.28 11.04
N ARG A 109 -21.63 -52.55 9.95
CA ARG A 109 -21.65 -53.85 9.27
C ARG A 109 -20.96 -54.95 10.08
N ARG A 110 -19.90 -54.62 10.82
CA ARG A 110 -19.19 -55.57 11.70
C ARG A 110 -19.94 -55.89 12.99
N GLY A 111 -20.71 -54.94 13.55
CA GLY A 111 -21.49 -55.15 14.77
C GLY A 111 -22.85 -55.84 14.55
N ALA A 112 -23.25 -56.06 13.29
CA ALA A 112 -24.51 -56.71 12.93
C ALA A 112 -24.36 -58.18 12.47
N ALA A 113 -23.14 -58.71 12.48
CA ALA A 113 -22.79 -60.11 12.21
C ALA A 113 -22.35 -60.81 13.50
#